data_AF-D5GXN3-F1
#
_entry.id   AF-D5GXN3-F1
#
_cell.length_a   1.000
_cell.length_b   1.000
_cell.length_c   1.000
_cell.angle_alpha   90.00
_cell.angle_beta   90.00
_cell.angle_gamma   90.00
#
_symmetry.space_group_name_H-M   'P 1'
#
loop_
_entity.id
_entity.type
_entity.pdbx_description
1 polymer ?
#
loop_
_entity_poly.entity_id
_entity_poly.type
_entity_poly.pdbx_seq_one_letter_code
_entity_poly.pdbx_strand_id
1 'polypeptide(L)'
;MNFKTPIAEQMRPQTLADMVGQSELLGPGKALRNIIKQHVNISLLLWGPPGTGKTSLAQIIAKENDYPFASFNASIDNKAQLNNIINAYKYQTFVLLI
;
A
#
# COMPACT_ATOMS: atom_id res chain seq x y z
N MET A 1 4.21 -3.26 -28.19
CA MET A 1 5.02 -4.30 -27.52
C MET A 1 4.27 -4.75 -26.28
N ASN A 2 3.94 -6.04 -26.18
CA ASN A 2 3.28 -6.59 -25.00
C ASN A 2 4.36 -6.79 -23.92
N PHE A 3 4.61 -5.77 -23.09
CA PHE A 3 5.57 -5.88 -22.00
C PHE A 3 5.02 -6.90 -20.99
N LYS A 4 5.60 -8.11 -20.98
CA LYS A 4 5.27 -9.12 -19.97
C LYS A 4 5.55 -8.51 -18.60
N THR A 5 4.53 -8.45 -17.76
CA THR A 5 4.67 -8.03 -16.36
C THR A 5 5.76 -8.86 -15.69
N PRO A 6 6.72 -8.24 -14.98
CA PRO A 6 7.78 -8.98 -14.28
C PRO A 6 7.20 -10.01 -13.31
N ILE A 7 7.87 -11.16 -13.16
CA ILE A 7 7.43 -12.23 -12.25
C ILE A 7 7.24 -11.71 -10.82
N ALA A 8 8.12 -10.82 -10.36
CA ALA A 8 8.02 -10.22 -9.02
C ALA A 8 6.69 -9.49 -8.79
N GLU A 9 6.16 -8.84 -9.84
CA GLU A 9 4.86 -8.16 -9.78
C GLU A 9 3.70 -9.16 -9.86
N GLN A 10 3.85 -10.25 -10.63
CA GLN A 10 2.86 -11.33 -10.70
C GLN A 10 2.75 -12.12 -9.39
N MET A 11 3.85 -12.27 -8.65
CA MET A 11 3.93 -12.99 -7.38
C MET A 11 3.53 -12.13 -6.17
N ARG A 12 3.07 -10.89 -6.41
CA ARG A 12 2.77 -9.94 -5.34
C ARG A 12 1.52 -10.39 -4.57
N PRO A 13 1.58 -10.46 -3.22
CA PRO A 13 0.46 -10.91 -2.40
C PRO A 13 -0.78 -10.04 -2.62
N GLN A 14 -1.95 -10.68 -2.62
CA GLN A 14 -3.21 -10.03 -2.99
C GLN A 14 -4.13 -9.77 -1.79
N THR A 15 -3.87 -10.43 -0.67
CA THR A 15 -4.59 -10.32 0.59
C THR A 15 -3.62 -10.32 1.76
N LEU A 16 -4.11 -9.93 2.95
CA LEU A 16 -3.32 -10.03 4.19
C LEU A 16 -2.93 -11.47 4.56
N ALA A 17 -3.59 -12.49 4.01
CA ALA A 17 -3.25 -13.88 4.26
C ALA A 17 -2.06 -14.36 3.39
N ASP A 18 -1.85 -13.73 2.24
CA ASP A 18 -0.77 -14.07 1.30
C ASP A 18 0.58 -13.47 1.73
N MET A 19 0.58 -12.57 2.71
CA MET A 19 1.79 -11.90 3.21
C MET A 19 2.68 -12.87 3.99
N VAL A 20 3.89 -13.09 3.49
CA VAL A 20 4.90 -13.96 4.12
C VAL A 20 5.83 -13.16 5.04
N GLY A 21 6.18 -13.71 6.21
CA GLY A 21 7.23 -13.20 7.08
C GLY A 21 6.85 -12.06 8.03
N GLN A 22 5.61 -11.54 7.96
CA GLN A 22 5.14 -10.42 8.78
C GLN A 22 4.15 -10.85 9.89
N SER A 23 4.23 -12.09 10.37
CA SER A 23 3.25 -12.67 11.31
C SER A 23 3.14 -11.95 12.66
N GLU A 24 4.21 -11.33 13.14
CA GLU A 24 4.18 -10.58 14.40
C GLU A 24 3.35 -9.30 14.30
N LEU A 25 3.25 -8.73 13.10
CA LEU A 25 2.53 -7.50 12.81
C LEU A 25 1.13 -7.77 12.23
N LEU A 26 1.03 -8.76 11.34
CA LEU A 26 -0.14 -9.06 10.52
C LEU A 26 -0.82 -10.39 10.87
N GLY A 27 -0.33 -11.11 11.89
CA GLY A 27 -0.93 -12.35 12.36
C GLY A 27 -2.35 -12.16 12.93
N PRO A 28 -3.11 -13.24 13.09
CA PRO A 28 -4.44 -13.18 13.71
C PRO A 28 -4.41 -12.49 15.08
N GLY A 29 -5.35 -11.57 15.32
CA GLY A 29 -5.45 -10.82 16.58
C GLY A 29 -4.43 -9.69 16.75
N LYS A 30 -3.50 -9.49 15.82
CA LYS A 30 -2.54 -8.38 15.89
C LYS A 30 -3.20 -7.04 15.58
N ALA A 31 -2.72 -5.99 16.24
CA ALA A 31 -3.31 -4.66 16.17
C ALA A 31 -3.42 -4.14 14.73
N LEU A 32 -2.33 -4.20 13.94
CA LEU A 32 -2.36 -3.70 12.57
C LEU A 32 -3.33 -4.50 11.68
N ARG A 33 -3.37 -5.83 11.82
CA ARG A 33 -4.35 -6.67 11.09
C ARG A 33 -5.78 -6.25 11.43
N ASN A 34 -6.08 -6.01 12.70
CA ASN A 34 -7.42 -5.64 13.15
C ASN A 34 -7.82 -4.26 12.65
N ILE A 35 -6.92 -3.28 12.71
CA ILE A 35 -7.15 -1.92 12.18
C ILE A 35 -7.50 -1.99 10.69
N ILE A 36 -6.71 -2.73 9.90
CA ILE A 36 -6.95 -2.87 8.45
C ILE A 36 -8.31 -3.55 8.21
N LYS A 37 -8.64 -4.62 8.95
CA LYS A 37 -9.92 -5.34 8.83
C LYS A 37 -11.14 -4.55 9.28
N GLN A 38 -10.97 -3.60 10.19
CA GLN A 38 -12.04 -2.75 10.72
C GLN A 38 -12.23 -1.47 9.91
N HIS A 39 -11.48 -1.28 8.83
CA HIS A 39 -11.50 -0.07 8.00
C HIS A 39 -11.25 1.21 8.79
N VAL A 40 -10.34 1.14 9.76
CA VAL A 40 -9.96 2.32 10.56
C VAL A 40 -8.94 3.14 9.79
N ASN A 41 -9.29 4.39 9.50
CA ASN A 41 -8.41 5.35 8.83
C ASN A 41 -7.23 5.71 9.74
N ILE A 42 -6.01 5.31 9.36
CA ILE A 42 -4.79 5.68 10.08
C ILE A 42 -3.67 6.10 9.13
N SER A 43 -2.84 7.04 9.56
CA SER A 43 -1.60 7.39 8.88
C SER A 43 -0.54 6.33 9.21
N LEU A 44 0.07 5.72 8.18
CA LEU A 44 1.13 4.72 8.34
C LEU A 44 2.44 5.19 7.73
N LEU A 45 3.53 4.97 8.46
CA LEU A 45 4.89 5.00 7.91
C LEU A 45 5.44 3.56 7.92
N LEU A 46 5.59 2.97 6.73
CA LEU A 46 6.16 1.63 6.58
C LEU A 46 7.67 1.73 6.37
N TRP A 47 8.46 1.26 7.34
CA TRP A 47 9.93 1.25 7.26
C TRP A 47 10.48 -0.18 7.24
N GLY A 48 11.62 -0.37 6.58
CA GLY A 48 12.39 -1.61 6.60
C GLY A 48 13.27 -1.80 5.37
N PRO A 49 14.10 -2.85 5.32
CA PRO A 49 14.98 -3.19 4.19
C PRO A 49 14.23 -3.35 2.84
N PRO A 50 14.89 -3.18 1.68
CA PRO A 50 14.25 -3.41 0.39
C PRO A 50 13.71 -4.85 0.30
N GLY A 51 12.56 -5.04 -0.37
CA GLY A 51 11.95 -6.36 -0.56
C GLY A 51 11.11 -6.90 0.61
N THR A 52 10.98 -6.19 1.74
CA THR A 52 10.19 -6.66 2.90
C THR A 52 8.66 -6.55 2.77
N GLY A 53 8.15 -6.21 1.58
CA GLY A 53 6.72 -6.18 1.30
C GLY A 53 5.99 -4.88 1.65
N LYS A 54 6.69 -3.77 1.92
CA LYS A 54 6.08 -2.46 2.24
C LYS A 54 5.08 -1.99 1.16
N THR A 55 5.52 -1.96 -0.09
CA THR A 55 4.68 -1.57 -1.23
C THR A 55 3.48 -2.50 -1.39
N SER A 56 3.71 -3.81 -1.24
CA SER A 56 2.64 -4.82 -1.33
C SER A 56 1.63 -4.64 -0.21
N LEU A 57 2.06 -4.35 1.02
CA LEU A 57 1.18 -4.08 2.14
C LEU A 57 0.34 -2.82 1.92
N ALA A 58 0.92 -1.73 1.40
CA ALA A 58 0.17 -0.51 1.06
C ALA A 58 -0.92 -0.78 0.01
N GLN A 59 -0.61 -1.59 -1.01
CA GLN A 59 -1.58 -2.00 -2.03
C GLN A 59 -2.69 -2.88 -1.46
N ILE A 60 -2.35 -3.82 -0.58
CA ILE A 60 -3.34 -4.67 0.10
C ILE A 60 -4.25 -3.80 0.97
N ILE A 61 -3.71 -2.84 1.73
CA ILE A 61 -4.52 -1.92 2.54
C ILE A 61 -5.49 -1.14 1.65
N ALA A 62 -5.03 -0.61 0.51
CA ALA A 62 -5.92 0.09 -0.42
C ALA A 62 -7.05 -0.84 -0.91
N LYS A 63 -6.70 -2.07 -1.32
CA LYS A 63 -7.64 -3.06 -1.86
C LYS A 63 -8.65 -3.55 -0.82
N GLU A 64 -8.21 -3.88 0.39
CA GLU A 64 -9.08 -4.35 1.48
C GLU A 64 -10.09 -3.27 1.89
N ASN A 65 -9.71 -1.99 1.79
CA ASN A 65 -10.57 -0.87 2.16
C ASN A 65 -11.35 -0.25 0.99
N ASP A 66 -11.21 -0.78 -0.22
CA ASP A 66 -11.72 -0.18 -1.46
C ASP A 66 -11.31 1.30 -1.64
N TYR A 67 -10.07 1.61 -1.24
CA TYR A 67 -9.50 2.94 -1.37
C TYR A 67 -8.72 3.09 -2.67
N PRO A 68 -8.79 4.26 -3.31
CA PRO A 68 -7.88 4.61 -4.39
C PRO A 68 -6.43 4.49 -3.91
N PHE A 69 -5.56 4.01 -4.79
CA PHE A 69 -4.14 3.90 -4.56
C PHE A 69 -3.40 4.88 -5.47
N ALA A 70 -2.50 5.67 -4.89
CA ALA A 70 -1.60 6.54 -5.62
C ALA A 70 -0.17 6.31 -5.17
N SER A 71 0.77 6.36 -6.11
CA SER A 71 2.21 6.33 -5.84
C SER A 71 2.83 7.68 -6.20
N PHE A 72 3.73 8.13 -5.35
CA PHE A 72 4.54 9.32 -5.54
C PHE A 72 5.99 8.92 -5.25
N ASN A 73 6.92 9.21 -6.17
CA ASN A 73 8.33 8.92 -5.98
C ASN A 73 9.08 10.21 -5.67
N ALA A 74 9.51 10.39 -4.42
CA ALA A 74 10.19 11.62 -4.00
C ALA A 74 11.52 11.93 -4.72
N SER A 75 12.11 10.97 -5.46
CA SER A 75 13.33 11.18 -6.25
C SER A 75 13.07 11.64 -7.69
N ILE A 76 11.86 11.40 -8.22
CA ILE A 76 11.52 11.66 -9.63
C ILE A 76 10.41 12.72 -9.72
N ASP A 77 9.43 12.65 -8.83
CA ASP A 77 8.24 13.47 -8.85
C ASP A 77 8.42 14.80 -8.10
N ASN A 78 7.70 15.81 -8.56
CA ASN A 78 7.74 17.16 -8.06
C ASN A 78 6.48 17.52 -7.24
N LYS A 79 6.53 18.70 -6.62
CA LYS A 79 5.41 19.24 -5.83
C LYS A 79 4.10 19.36 -6.62
N ALA A 80 4.15 19.67 -7.92
CA ALA A 80 2.94 19.81 -8.73
C ALA A 80 2.22 18.47 -8.91
N GLN A 81 2.96 17.38 -9.13
CA GLN A 81 2.39 16.02 -9.19
C GLN A 81 1.75 15.62 -7.86
N LEU A 82 2.40 15.90 -6.73
CA LEU A 82 1.83 15.65 -5.41
C LEU A 82 0.51 16.42 -5.21
N ASN A 83 0.48 17.71 -5.55
CA ASN A 83 -0.73 18.52 -5.47
C ASN A 83 -1.86 17.96 -6.35
N ASN A 84 -1.54 17.46 -7.55
CA ASN A 84 -2.53 16.85 -8.43
C ASN A 84 -3.12 15.57 -7.82
N ILE A 85 -2.30 14.72 -7.21
CA ILE A 85 -2.74 13.51 -6.51
C ILE A 85 -3.67 13.87 -5.35
N ILE A 86 -3.27 14.84 -4.51
CA ILE A 86 -4.08 15.27 -3.36
C ILE A 86 -5.42 15.87 -3.82
N ASN A 87 -5.41 16.69 -4.88
CA ASN A 87 -6.63 17.30 -5.40
C ASN A 87 -7.58 16.28 -6.05
N ALA A 88 -7.05 15.25 -6.70
CA ALA A 88 -7.86 14.17 -7.29
C ALA A 88 -8.69 13.41 -6.24
N TYR A 89 -8.20 13.33 -5.00
CA TYR A 89 -8.83 12.59 -3.91
C TYR A 89 -9.24 13.46 -2.73
N LYS A 90 -9.50 14.75 -2.96
CA LYS A 90 -9.76 15.76 -1.91
C LYS A 90 -10.90 15.40 -0.93
N TYR A 91 -11.89 14.65 -1.38
CA TYR A 91 -13.10 14.33 -0.61
C TYR A 91 -13.25 12.83 -0.30
N GLN A 92 -12.20 12.04 -0.51
CA GLN A 92 -12.23 10.60 -0.26
C GLN A 92 -10.94 10.12 0.39
N THR A 93 -11.03 9.11 1.26
CA THR A 93 -9.84 8.44 1.79
C THR A 93 -9.11 7.73 0.66
N PHE A 94 -7.79 7.88 0.60
CA PHE A 94 -6.95 7.17 -0.36
C PHE A 94 -5.62 6.76 0.29
N VAL A 95 -4.96 5.78 -0.30
CA VAL A 95 -3.61 5.36 0.11
C VAL A 95 -2.59 6.04 -0.79
N LEU A 96 -1.73 6.86 -0.19
CA LEU A 96 -0.57 7.45 -0.85
C LEU A 96 0.69 6.68 -0.44
N LEU A 97 1.35 6.06 -1.41
CA LEU A 97 2.70 5.53 -1.24
C LEU A 97 3.70 6.61 -1.67
N ILE A 98 4.64 6.95 -0.78
CA ILE A 98 5.73 7.91 -1.00
C ILE A 98 7.07 7.15 -1.08
#